data_AF-A0A2U1ZX00-F1
#
_entry.id   AF-A0A2U1ZX00-F1
#
_cell.length_a   1.000
_cell.length_b   1.000
_cell.length_c   1.000
_cell.angle_alpha   90.00
_cell.angle_beta   90.00
_cell.angle_gamma   90.00
#
_symmetry.space_group_name_H-M   'P 1'
#
loop_
_entity.id
_entity.type
_entity.pdbx_description
1 polymer ?
#
loop_
_entity_poly.entity_id
_entity_poly.type
_entity_poly.pdbx_seq_one_letter_code
_entity_poly.pdbx_strand_id
1 'polypeptide(L)'
;MEWWPDDYLAIRYAVERGTIVVEAAGNGARNLDDAIYDRPSRGFPSWWRNPFRRRELDSGAVLVGAGAPPSGNHGTDRSRLGFSNHGAAVDAQGWGREVATTGYGWLQGGGDADLWYTHDFSGTSSASPIVVGAIVAVQGVLRAHGRPPLSPARARELLRATGSPQLDTPGRPATQRIGNRPNLRQLIPAALANAQWVGTQFTGRLAAHATTRWFTFGWPAHWHVIWTAVPVTPRVGAPQIQFRTRVERASDARATYWIDITNLTNTPVDVEGRFAVLGW
;
A
#
# COMPACT_ATOMS: atom_id res chain seq x y z
N MET A 1 -4.10 0.31 16.04
CA MET A 1 -4.12 -1.10 16.50
C MET A 1 -2.71 -1.65 16.39
N GLU A 2 -2.03 -1.39 15.28
CA GLU A 2 -0.66 -1.86 14.98
C GLU A 2 0.48 -1.46 15.95
N TRP A 3 0.21 -0.71 17.03
CA TRP A 3 1.20 -0.40 18.08
C TRP A 3 1.50 -1.59 19.00
N TRP A 4 0.54 -2.49 19.21
CA TRP A 4 0.75 -3.66 20.07
C TRP A 4 1.43 -4.78 19.27
N PRO A 5 2.46 -5.45 19.81
CA PRO A 5 3.24 -6.42 19.03
C PRO A 5 2.44 -7.61 18.49
N ASP A 6 1.50 -8.12 19.26
CA ASP A 6 0.58 -9.18 18.88
C ASP A 6 -0.39 -8.73 17.77
N ASP A 7 -1.02 -7.57 17.91
CA ASP A 7 -1.88 -6.98 16.89
C ASP A 7 -1.12 -6.76 15.57
N TYR A 8 0.08 -6.20 15.65
CA TYR A 8 0.95 -6.00 14.50
C TYR A 8 1.25 -7.31 13.77
N LEU A 9 1.64 -8.35 14.48
CA LEU A 9 1.96 -9.65 13.88
C LEU A 9 0.71 -10.30 13.25
N ALA A 10 -0.46 -10.17 13.88
CA ALA A 10 -1.72 -10.66 13.32
C ALA A 10 -2.10 -9.92 12.02
N ILE A 11 -1.95 -8.59 12.01
CA ILE A 11 -2.19 -7.77 10.82
C ILE A 11 -1.21 -8.14 9.71
N ARG A 12 0.09 -8.24 10.02
CA ARG A 12 1.14 -8.66 9.09
C ARG A 12 0.82 -9.99 8.45
N TYR A 13 0.43 -10.98 9.25
CA TYR A 13 0.08 -12.31 8.76
C TYR A 13 -1.09 -12.27 7.76
N ALA A 14 -2.13 -11.48 8.04
CA ALA A 14 -3.25 -11.31 7.12
C ALA A 14 -2.81 -10.63 5.80
N VAL A 15 -2.00 -9.58 5.89
CA VAL A 15 -1.47 -8.84 4.73
C VAL A 15 -0.57 -9.71 3.87
N GLU A 16 0.31 -10.51 4.47
CA GLU A 16 1.19 -11.44 3.75
C GLU A 16 0.41 -12.52 2.99
N ARG A 17 -0.80 -12.84 3.44
CA ARG A 17 -1.75 -13.71 2.72
C ARG A 17 -2.57 -12.99 1.66
N GLY A 18 -2.26 -11.73 1.37
CA GLY A 18 -2.94 -10.91 0.37
C GLY A 18 -4.25 -10.27 0.85
N THR A 19 -4.55 -10.31 2.16
CA THR A 19 -5.75 -9.67 2.71
C THR A 19 -5.50 -8.19 2.94
N ILE A 20 -6.38 -7.32 2.41
CA ILE A 20 -6.31 -5.88 2.67
C ILE A 20 -6.89 -5.62 4.07
N VAL A 21 -6.05 -5.22 5.01
CA VAL A 21 -6.47 -4.80 6.35
C VAL A 21 -6.63 -3.29 6.38
N VAL A 22 -7.76 -2.82 6.90
CA VAL A 22 -8.06 -1.39 7.08
C VAL A 22 -8.29 -1.12 8.56
N GLU A 23 -7.49 -0.24 9.17
CA GLU A 23 -7.63 0.12 10.58
C GLU A 23 -7.92 1.61 10.76
N ALA A 24 -8.63 1.92 11.85
CA ALA A 24 -8.87 3.29 12.28
C ALA A 24 -7.61 3.86 12.96
N ALA A 25 -7.24 5.10 12.62
CA ALA A 25 -6.04 5.75 13.17
C ALA A 25 -6.11 6.02 14.69
N GLY A 26 -7.30 6.00 15.28
CA GLY A 26 -7.55 6.27 16.68
C GLY A 26 -7.94 7.72 16.96
N ASN A 27 -8.59 7.93 18.11
CA ASN A 27 -9.28 9.16 18.48
C ASN A 27 -8.57 9.92 19.62
N GLY A 28 -7.25 10.04 19.57
CA GLY A 28 -6.44 10.63 20.65
C GLY A 28 -5.79 11.99 20.33
N ALA A 29 -6.06 12.56 19.15
CA ALA A 29 -5.39 13.75 18.62
C ALA A 29 -3.85 13.64 18.59
N ARG A 30 -3.31 12.43 18.53
CA ARG A 30 -1.87 12.17 18.60
C ARG A 30 -1.20 12.32 17.23
N ASN A 31 -0.01 12.90 17.24
CA ASN A 31 0.91 12.88 16.12
C ASN A 31 1.65 11.54 16.12
N LEU A 32 1.36 10.67 15.15
CA LEU A 32 1.98 9.34 15.01
C LEU A 32 3.45 9.41 14.55
N ASP A 33 3.92 10.59 14.11
CA ASP A 33 5.33 10.83 13.80
C ASP A 33 6.16 11.25 15.04
N ASP A 34 5.51 11.40 16.20
CA ASP A 34 6.14 11.80 17.44
C ASP A 34 7.18 10.76 17.91
N ALA A 35 8.31 11.24 18.41
CA ALA A 35 9.42 10.40 18.87
C ALA A 35 9.07 9.52 20.08
N ILE A 36 7.95 9.78 20.77
CA ILE A 36 7.44 8.89 21.83
C ILE A 36 7.24 7.46 21.31
N TYR A 37 6.85 7.29 20.05
CA TYR A 37 6.64 5.98 19.44
C TYR A 37 7.95 5.30 19.03
N ASP A 38 9.08 6.01 19.02
CA ASP A 38 10.39 5.42 18.76
C ASP A 38 10.95 4.66 19.97
N ARG A 39 10.26 4.73 21.12
CA ARG A 39 10.60 4.00 22.35
C ARG A 39 9.55 2.93 22.63
N PRO A 40 9.91 1.64 22.57
CA PRO A 40 9.00 0.55 22.93
C PRO A 40 8.50 0.69 24.37
N SER A 41 7.25 0.27 24.62
CA SER A 41 6.72 0.21 25.98
C SER A 41 7.38 -0.93 26.77
N ARG A 42 7.37 -0.83 28.10
CA ARG A 42 7.87 -1.90 28.98
C ARG A 42 7.14 -3.21 28.67
N GLY A 43 7.90 -4.29 28.50
CA GLY A 43 7.36 -5.62 28.16
C GLY A 43 7.27 -5.90 26.66
N PHE A 44 7.55 -4.92 25.80
CA PHE A 44 7.63 -5.16 24.36
C PHE A 44 8.88 -5.99 24.01
N PRO A 45 8.83 -6.83 22.97
CA PRO A 45 9.98 -7.60 22.51
C PRO A 45 11.17 -6.71 22.13
N SER A 46 12.39 -7.23 22.29
CA SER A 46 13.64 -6.48 22.00
C SER A 46 13.78 -6.04 20.54
N TRP A 47 13.14 -6.76 19.61
CA TRP A 47 13.10 -6.43 18.19
C TRP A 47 12.07 -5.35 17.85
N TRP A 48 11.16 -4.98 18.77
CA TRP A 48 10.11 -4.02 18.49
C TRP A 48 10.67 -2.65 18.10
N ARG A 49 10.11 -2.06 17.05
CA ARG A 49 10.42 -0.71 16.54
C ARG A 49 9.13 0.03 16.25
N ASN A 50 9.20 1.32 15.99
CA ASN A 50 8.03 2.13 15.71
C ASN A 50 7.34 1.70 14.40
N PRO A 51 6.13 1.11 14.43
CA PRO A 51 5.42 0.66 13.22
C PRO A 51 4.92 1.85 12.38
N PHE A 52 4.70 3.02 13.00
CA PHE A 52 4.21 4.21 12.30
C PHE A 52 5.27 4.85 11.41
N ARG A 53 6.57 4.55 11.62
CA ARG A 53 7.63 4.96 10.68
C ARG A 53 7.53 4.21 9.35
N ARG A 54 6.97 3.00 9.34
CA ARG A 54 6.88 2.10 8.18
C ARG A 54 8.23 1.92 7.46
N ARG A 55 9.30 1.79 8.24
CA ARG A 55 10.68 1.55 7.77
C ARG A 55 11.14 0.17 8.17
N GLU A 56 11.36 -0.05 9.46
CA GLU A 56 11.79 -1.33 10.02
C GLU A 56 10.59 -2.27 10.20
N LEU A 57 9.47 -1.73 10.69
CA LEU A 57 8.21 -2.43 10.83
C LEU A 57 7.14 -1.67 10.06
N ASP A 58 6.49 -2.34 9.12
CA ASP A 58 5.30 -1.86 8.41
C ASP A 58 4.27 -2.99 8.42
N SER A 59 3.10 -2.77 9.04
CA SER A 59 2.06 -3.81 9.11
C SER A 59 1.47 -4.14 7.73
N GLY A 60 1.65 -3.23 6.76
CA GLY A 60 1.04 -3.30 5.43
C GLY A 60 -0.45 -2.91 5.42
N ALA A 61 -1.04 -2.59 6.58
CA ALA A 61 -2.42 -2.13 6.66
C ALA A 61 -2.60 -0.73 6.06
N VAL A 62 -3.86 -0.44 5.73
CA VAL A 62 -4.35 0.90 5.40
C VAL A 62 -4.81 1.57 6.69
N LEU A 63 -4.16 2.66 7.06
CA LEU A 63 -4.49 3.45 8.25
C LEU A 63 -5.40 4.62 7.89
N VAL A 64 -6.57 4.71 8.52
CA VAL A 64 -7.63 5.67 8.14
C VAL A 64 -7.85 6.75 9.19
N GLY A 65 -7.67 8.01 8.77
CA GLY A 65 -7.98 9.18 9.59
C GLY A 65 -9.43 9.67 9.44
N ALA A 66 -9.84 10.54 10.36
CA ALA A 66 -11.19 11.11 10.41
C ALA A 66 -11.21 12.55 9.89
N GLY A 67 -11.86 12.73 8.74
CA GLY A 67 -12.08 14.01 8.09
C GLY A 67 -13.44 14.62 8.42
N ALA A 68 -13.53 15.94 8.38
CA ALA A 68 -14.78 16.66 8.53
C ALA A 68 -15.72 16.38 7.33
N PRO A 69 -17.03 16.17 7.57
CA PRO A 69 -18.05 16.09 6.52
C PRO A 69 -18.26 17.45 5.85
N PRO A 70 -18.94 17.50 4.69
CA PRO A 70 -19.12 18.73 3.90
C PRO A 70 -20.09 19.75 4.51
N SER A 71 -20.74 19.45 5.64
CA SER A 71 -21.70 20.34 6.30
C SER A 71 -21.11 21.67 6.76
N GLY A 72 -19.79 21.71 7.03
CA GLY A 72 -19.11 22.86 7.60
C GLY A 72 -19.20 22.96 9.12
N ASN A 73 -20.02 22.15 9.79
CA ASN A 73 -20.24 22.19 11.24
C ASN A 73 -18.99 21.80 12.06
N HIS A 74 -18.06 21.07 11.46
CA HIS A 74 -16.90 20.50 12.14
C HIS A 74 -15.55 21.00 11.59
N GLY A 75 -15.60 22.03 10.75
CA GLY A 75 -14.47 22.56 9.99
C GLY A 75 -14.67 22.39 8.49
N THR A 76 -13.67 22.83 7.71
CA THR A 76 -13.64 22.70 6.26
C THR A 76 -13.78 21.23 5.85
N ASP A 77 -14.55 20.92 4.80
CA ASP A 77 -14.68 19.56 4.28
C ASP A 77 -13.29 18.89 4.09
N ARG A 78 -13.15 17.63 4.51
CA ARG A 78 -11.89 16.85 4.45
C ARG A 78 -10.74 17.38 5.32
N SER A 79 -10.98 18.41 6.14
CA SER A 79 -10.01 18.82 7.16
C SER A 79 -9.98 17.81 8.29
N ARG A 80 -8.86 17.75 9.02
CA ARG A 80 -8.72 16.84 10.15
C ARG A 80 -9.73 17.18 11.24
N LEU A 81 -10.48 16.19 11.72
CA LEU A 81 -11.29 16.35 12.94
C LEU A 81 -10.40 16.37 14.18
N GLY A 82 -10.73 17.21 15.16
CA GLY A 82 -9.87 17.49 16.31
C GLY A 82 -9.35 16.26 17.06
N PHE A 83 -10.16 15.20 17.15
CA PHE A 83 -9.79 13.95 17.82
C PHE A 83 -8.93 13.01 16.96
N SER A 84 -8.89 13.16 15.64
CA SER A 84 -8.20 12.20 14.77
C SER A 84 -6.70 12.21 15.04
N ASN A 85 -6.13 11.04 15.28
CA ASN A 85 -4.68 10.87 15.13
C ASN A 85 -4.26 11.20 13.68
N HIS A 86 -3.01 11.63 13.52
CA HIS A 86 -2.46 12.10 12.25
C HIS A 86 -0.97 11.74 12.14
N GLY A 87 -0.42 11.75 10.93
CA GLY A 87 1.00 11.52 10.70
C GLY A 87 1.27 10.89 9.33
N ALA A 88 2.54 10.71 9.00
CA ALA A 88 2.98 10.19 7.71
C ALA A 88 2.40 8.79 7.39
N ALA A 89 2.12 7.98 8.41
CA ALA A 89 1.53 6.66 8.29
C ALA A 89 0.08 6.66 7.75
N VAL A 90 -0.70 7.73 7.96
CA VAL A 90 -2.13 7.74 7.60
C VAL A 90 -2.29 7.79 6.07
N ASP A 91 -3.04 6.83 5.53
CA ASP A 91 -3.13 6.57 4.09
C ASP A 91 -4.29 7.31 3.43
N ALA A 92 -5.47 7.25 4.04
CA ALA A 92 -6.72 7.79 3.52
C ALA A 92 -7.62 8.31 4.66
N GLN A 93 -8.67 9.05 4.32
CA GLN A 93 -9.68 9.53 5.27
C GLN A 93 -11.11 9.23 4.82
N GLY A 94 -12.02 9.17 5.79
CA GLY A 94 -13.47 9.15 5.60
C GLY A 94 -14.15 10.17 6.53
N TRP A 95 -15.46 10.27 6.48
CA TRP A 95 -16.21 11.11 7.42
C TRP A 95 -16.13 10.55 8.84
N GLY A 96 -15.61 11.37 9.76
CA GLY A 96 -15.51 11.02 11.18
C GLY A 96 -16.63 11.58 12.05
N ARG A 97 -17.63 12.24 11.46
CA ARG A 97 -18.80 12.87 12.09
C ARG A 97 -19.96 12.81 11.11
N GLU A 98 -21.18 12.97 11.61
CA GLU A 98 -22.41 13.03 10.81
C GLU A 98 -22.59 11.79 9.89
N VAL A 99 -22.15 10.61 10.36
CA VAL A 99 -22.30 9.37 9.60
C VAL A 99 -23.65 8.75 9.89
N ALA A 100 -24.48 8.66 8.85
CA ALA A 100 -25.72 7.91 8.90
C ALA A 100 -25.46 6.39 8.82
N THR A 101 -26.00 5.65 9.79
CA THR A 101 -25.83 4.18 9.88
C THR A 101 -26.94 3.56 10.73
N THR A 102 -26.96 2.24 10.80
CA THR A 102 -27.87 1.46 11.66
C THR A 102 -27.48 1.57 13.14
N GLY A 103 -28.46 1.53 14.04
CA GLY A 103 -28.30 1.58 15.50
C GLY A 103 -28.59 2.94 16.14
N TYR A 104 -28.45 2.99 17.48
CA TYR A 104 -28.70 4.10 18.42
C TYR A 104 -30.10 4.75 18.44
N GLY A 105 -30.81 4.80 17.32
CA GLY A 105 -32.21 5.25 17.27
C GLY A 105 -32.42 6.77 17.17
N TRP A 106 -31.38 7.56 16.87
CA TRP A 106 -31.46 9.04 16.88
C TRP A 106 -31.98 9.64 15.58
N LEU A 107 -31.97 8.88 14.48
CA LEU A 107 -32.59 9.25 13.20
C LEU A 107 -33.95 8.58 13.05
N GLN A 108 -34.01 7.27 13.32
CA GLN A 108 -35.24 6.49 13.40
C GLN A 108 -35.08 5.55 14.59
N GLY A 109 -35.95 5.67 15.60
CA GLY A 109 -35.97 4.83 16.79
C GLY A 109 -37.26 4.00 16.86
N GLY A 110 -37.66 3.61 18.07
CA GLY A 110 -38.92 2.89 18.33
C GLY A 110 -38.73 1.71 19.27
N GLY A 111 -39.77 0.87 19.39
CA GLY A 111 -39.76 -0.30 20.27
C GLY A 111 -38.92 -1.48 19.79
N ASP A 112 -38.47 -1.47 18.53
CA ASP A 112 -37.66 -2.53 17.92
C ASP A 112 -36.29 -1.98 17.50
N ALA A 113 -35.23 -2.49 18.11
CA ALA A 113 -33.86 -2.04 17.89
C ALA A 113 -33.31 -2.41 16.52
N ASP A 114 -33.89 -3.41 15.85
CA ASP A 114 -33.48 -3.85 14.50
C ASP A 114 -33.88 -2.83 13.43
N LEU A 115 -34.77 -1.89 13.76
CA LEU A 115 -35.23 -0.83 12.87
C LEU A 115 -34.56 0.52 13.16
N TRP A 116 -33.55 0.54 14.04
CA TRP A 116 -32.93 1.79 14.47
C TRP A 116 -31.90 2.32 13.46
N TYR A 117 -31.93 3.64 13.25
CA TYR A 117 -30.93 4.40 12.52
C TYR A 117 -30.44 5.59 13.32
N THR A 118 -29.21 6.01 13.07
CA THR A 118 -28.60 7.24 13.58
C THR A 118 -28.00 8.04 12.44
N HIS A 119 -27.80 9.33 12.67
CA HIS A 119 -27.11 10.25 11.75
C HIS A 119 -25.84 10.86 12.35
N ASP A 120 -25.48 10.49 13.59
CA ASP A 120 -24.35 11.10 14.32
C ASP A 120 -23.30 10.08 14.79
N PHE A 121 -23.18 8.95 14.09
CA PHE A 121 -22.06 8.05 14.33
C PHE A 121 -20.75 8.76 13.98
N SER A 122 -19.72 8.57 14.81
CA SER A 122 -18.50 9.37 14.73
C SER A 122 -17.25 8.61 15.18
N GLY A 123 -16.10 9.21 14.91
CA GLY A 123 -14.77 8.67 15.20
C GLY A 123 -14.02 8.22 13.94
N THR A 124 -12.74 7.90 14.08
CA THR A 124 -11.99 7.20 13.03
C THR A 124 -12.63 5.85 12.66
N SER A 125 -13.37 5.24 13.59
CA SER A 125 -14.20 4.05 13.37
C SER A 125 -15.39 4.27 12.43
N SER A 126 -15.92 5.49 12.29
CA SER A 126 -16.93 5.80 11.27
C SER A 126 -16.30 6.09 9.91
N ALA A 127 -15.05 6.57 9.91
CA ALA A 127 -14.31 6.87 8.71
C ALA A 127 -13.76 5.62 7.99
N SER A 128 -13.29 4.61 8.73
CA SER A 128 -12.67 3.41 8.13
C SER A 128 -13.61 2.60 7.22
N PRO A 129 -14.90 2.36 7.54
CA PRO A 129 -15.80 1.62 6.65
C PRO A 129 -16.08 2.33 5.32
N ILE A 130 -15.98 3.66 5.26
CA ILE A 130 -16.11 4.42 4.01
C ILE A 130 -14.94 4.08 3.07
N VAL A 131 -13.72 3.99 3.62
CA VAL A 131 -12.53 3.57 2.86
C VAL A 131 -12.63 2.11 2.44
N VAL A 132 -13.12 1.22 3.32
CA VAL A 132 -13.41 -0.18 2.99
C VAL A 132 -14.39 -0.27 1.82
N GLY A 133 -15.50 0.46 1.86
CA GLY A 133 -16.49 0.50 0.78
C GLY A 133 -15.90 0.93 -0.56
N ALA A 134 -15.01 1.92 -0.55
CA ALA A 134 -14.31 2.35 -1.76
C ALA A 134 -13.37 1.26 -2.32
N ILE A 135 -12.61 0.58 -1.46
CA ILE A 135 -11.74 -0.54 -1.88
C ILE A 135 -12.59 -1.69 -2.44
N VAL A 136 -13.67 -2.08 -1.76
CA VAL A 136 -14.54 -3.18 -2.18
C VAL A 136 -15.22 -2.88 -3.51
N ALA A 137 -15.66 -1.63 -3.74
CA ALA A 137 -16.20 -1.22 -5.02
C ALA A 137 -15.17 -1.41 -6.16
N VAL A 138 -13.91 -1.04 -5.94
CA VAL A 138 -12.84 -1.25 -6.92
C VAL A 138 -12.54 -2.74 -7.12
N GLN A 139 -12.52 -3.56 -6.06
CA GLN A 139 -12.35 -5.01 -6.19
C GLN A 139 -13.46 -5.63 -7.05
N GLY A 140 -14.71 -5.20 -6.87
CA GLY A 140 -15.84 -5.63 -7.70
C GLY A 140 -15.64 -5.27 -9.17
N VAL A 141 -15.18 -4.05 -9.46
CA VAL A 141 -14.88 -3.60 -10.83
C VAL A 141 -13.74 -4.41 -11.44
N LEU A 142 -12.63 -4.61 -10.72
CA LEU A 142 -11.51 -5.43 -11.22
C LEU A 142 -11.96 -6.85 -11.56
N ARG A 143 -12.76 -7.47 -10.69
CA ARG A 143 -13.34 -8.79 -10.93
C ARG A 143 -14.21 -8.80 -12.19
N ALA A 144 -15.07 -7.79 -12.39
CA ALA A 144 -15.92 -7.69 -13.58
C ALA A 144 -15.10 -7.53 -14.89
N HIS A 145 -13.91 -6.95 -14.80
CA HIS A 145 -12.97 -6.81 -15.92
C HIS A 145 -11.96 -7.98 -16.05
N GLY A 146 -12.13 -9.06 -15.30
CA GLY A 146 -11.21 -10.21 -15.33
C GLY A 146 -9.78 -9.86 -14.85
N ARG A 147 -9.63 -8.79 -14.08
CA ARG A 147 -8.34 -8.36 -13.52
C ARG A 147 -8.09 -9.06 -12.17
N PRO A 148 -6.80 -9.25 -11.80
CA PRO A 148 -6.45 -9.70 -10.46
C PRO A 148 -7.00 -8.73 -9.40
N PRO A 149 -7.37 -9.22 -8.21
CA PRO A 149 -7.73 -8.34 -7.11
C PRO A 149 -6.55 -7.46 -6.70
N LEU A 150 -6.83 -6.28 -6.15
CA LEU A 150 -5.81 -5.43 -5.55
C LEU A 150 -5.06 -6.20 -4.45
N SER A 151 -3.74 -6.16 -4.52
CA SER A 151 -2.89 -6.51 -3.37
C SER A 151 -2.98 -5.43 -2.29
N PRO A 152 -2.64 -5.73 -1.02
CA PRO A 152 -2.56 -4.74 0.06
C PRO A 152 -1.67 -3.54 -0.29
N ALA A 153 -0.47 -3.82 -0.83
CA ALA A 153 0.45 -2.78 -1.27
C ALA A 153 -0.14 -1.88 -2.36
N ARG A 154 -0.81 -2.46 -3.38
CA ARG A 154 -1.42 -1.69 -4.47
C ARG A 154 -2.62 -0.89 -4.00
N ALA A 155 -3.46 -1.44 -3.12
CA ALA A 155 -4.59 -0.71 -2.55
C ALA A 155 -4.12 0.54 -1.79
N ARG A 156 -3.08 0.39 -0.96
CA ARG A 156 -2.50 1.51 -0.21
C ARG A 156 -1.84 2.55 -1.11
N GLU A 157 -1.11 2.11 -2.14
CA GLU A 157 -0.54 2.99 -3.16
C GLU A 157 -1.63 3.82 -3.86
N LEU A 158 -2.69 3.17 -4.35
CA LEU A 158 -3.78 3.84 -5.05
C LEU A 158 -4.55 4.83 -4.16
N LEU A 159 -4.80 4.47 -2.91
CA LEU A 159 -5.42 5.36 -1.93
C LEU A 159 -4.60 6.63 -1.66
N ARG A 160 -3.27 6.51 -1.64
CA ARG A 160 -2.38 7.66 -1.47
C ARG A 160 -2.23 8.50 -2.74
N ALA A 161 -2.24 7.86 -3.91
CA ALA A 161 -2.01 8.52 -5.19
C ALA A 161 -3.26 9.21 -5.77
N THR A 162 -4.45 8.83 -5.29
CA THR A 162 -5.74 9.34 -5.79
C THR A 162 -6.57 9.95 -4.65
N GLY A 163 -7.77 10.41 -4.99
CA GLY A 163 -8.72 10.92 -4.01
C GLY A 163 -8.72 12.44 -3.91
N SER A 164 -9.67 12.95 -3.15
CA SER A 164 -9.78 14.37 -2.86
C SER A 164 -8.79 14.75 -1.75
N PRO A 165 -7.90 15.74 -1.97
CA PRO A 165 -6.91 16.15 -0.96
C PRO A 165 -7.53 16.62 0.35
N GLN A 166 -6.82 16.38 1.46
CA GLN A 166 -7.08 16.99 2.76
C GLN A 166 -6.99 18.52 2.65
N LEU A 167 -7.86 19.23 3.39
CA LEU A 167 -7.86 20.68 3.47
C LEU A 167 -7.49 21.19 4.87
N ASP A 168 -7.08 22.45 4.92
CA ASP A 168 -6.84 23.16 6.18
C ASP A 168 -8.14 23.55 6.88
N THR A 169 -8.07 23.67 8.19
CA THR A 169 -9.06 24.38 9.02
C THR A 169 -8.33 25.01 10.22
N PRO A 170 -8.86 26.08 10.85
CA PRO A 170 -8.18 26.72 11.98
C PRO A 170 -7.71 25.74 13.06
N GLY A 171 -6.43 25.82 13.42
CA GLY A 171 -5.79 24.94 14.42
C GLY A 171 -5.49 23.51 13.97
N ARG A 172 -5.84 23.12 12.73
CA ARG A 172 -5.65 21.76 12.19
C ARG A 172 -5.21 21.83 10.71
N PRO A 173 -3.95 22.20 10.45
CA PRO A 173 -3.43 22.34 9.10
C PRO A 173 -3.34 20.99 8.37
N ALA A 174 -3.32 21.01 7.05
CA ALA A 174 -3.19 19.85 6.17
C ALA A 174 -1.86 19.10 6.36
N THR A 175 -0.85 19.75 6.95
CA THR A 175 0.40 19.10 7.40
C THR A 175 0.16 18.05 8.50
N GLN A 176 -0.94 18.15 9.26
CA GLN A 176 -1.40 17.08 10.15
C GLN A 176 -2.15 16.02 9.33
N ARG A 177 -1.38 15.23 8.57
CA ARG A 177 -1.89 14.29 7.57
C ARG A 177 -2.88 13.27 8.15
N ILE A 178 -4.05 13.20 7.52
CA ILE A 178 -5.04 12.11 7.64
C ILE A 178 -5.32 11.40 6.31
N GLY A 179 -4.58 11.73 5.25
CA GLY A 179 -4.72 11.12 3.92
C GLY A 179 -5.77 11.78 3.04
N ASN A 180 -5.93 11.28 1.82
CA ASN A 180 -6.94 11.76 0.87
C ASN A 180 -8.27 11.04 1.11
N ARG A 181 -9.39 11.72 0.86
CA ARG A 181 -10.69 11.03 0.86
C ARG A 181 -10.85 10.26 -0.45
N PRO A 182 -11.12 8.94 -0.44
CA PRO A 182 -11.24 8.15 -1.66
C PRO A 182 -12.24 8.77 -2.66
N ASN A 183 -11.86 8.77 -3.93
CA ASN A 183 -12.70 9.22 -5.03
C ASN A 183 -12.75 8.12 -6.10
N LEU A 184 -13.88 7.41 -6.20
CA LEU A 184 -14.03 6.28 -7.12
C LEU A 184 -13.80 6.67 -8.59
N ARG A 185 -14.09 7.91 -9.00
CA ARG A 185 -13.85 8.40 -10.37
C ARG A 185 -12.36 8.48 -10.72
N GLN A 186 -11.49 8.58 -9.72
CA GLN A 186 -10.03 8.52 -9.90
C GLN A 186 -9.49 7.12 -9.59
N LEU A 187 -9.98 6.49 -8.53
CA LEU A 187 -9.48 5.21 -8.03
C LEU A 187 -9.74 4.06 -9.02
N ILE A 188 -10.92 4.00 -9.65
CA ILE A 188 -11.27 2.93 -10.60
C ILE A 188 -10.39 2.98 -11.86
N PRO A 189 -10.27 4.10 -12.60
CA PRO A 189 -9.37 4.16 -13.74
C PRO A 189 -7.91 3.87 -13.37
N ALA A 190 -7.43 4.34 -12.21
CA ALA A 190 -6.07 4.08 -11.75
C ALA A 190 -5.82 2.59 -11.39
N ALA A 191 -6.85 1.90 -10.88
CA ALA A 191 -6.80 0.46 -10.61
C ALA A 191 -6.84 -0.37 -11.91
N LEU A 192 -7.64 0.05 -12.89
CA LEU A 192 -7.72 -0.60 -14.20
C LEU A 192 -6.55 -0.25 -15.12
N ALA A 193 -5.83 0.84 -14.84
CA ALA A 193 -4.65 1.22 -15.59
C ALA A 193 -3.67 0.05 -15.64
N ASN A 194 -3.05 -0.11 -16.79
CA ASN A 194 -1.97 -1.05 -17.01
C ASN A 194 -0.89 -0.31 -17.79
N ALA A 195 0.37 -0.34 -17.33
CA ALA A 195 1.47 0.14 -18.14
C ALA A 195 2.44 -0.98 -18.42
N GLN A 196 3.02 -0.90 -19.61
CA GLN A 196 4.03 -1.83 -20.07
C GLN A 196 5.24 -1.04 -20.53
N TRP A 197 6.41 -1.47 -20.08
CA TRP A 197 7.67 -0.92 -20.56
C TRP A 197 8.77 -1.97 -20.44
N VAL A 198 9.80 -1.76 -21.25
CA VAL A 198 10.99 -2.60 -21.27
C VAL A 198 12.22 -1.74 -20.98
N GLY A 199 13.28 -2.38 -20.49
CA GLY A 199 14.53 -1.67 -20.25
C GLY A 199 15.70 -2.63 -20.06
N THR A 200 16.91 -2.07 -20.17
CA THR A 200 18.15 -2.74 -19.80
C THR A 200 18.53 -2.28 -18.40
N GLN A 201 18.62 -3.23 -17.46
CA GLN A 201 19.03 -2.94 -16.08
C GLN A 201 20.53 -3.12 -15.88
N PHE A 202 21.13 -4.08 -16.59
CA PHE A 202 22.53 -4.45 -16.45
C PHE A 202 23.18 -4.58 -17.81
N THR A 203 24.43 -4.16 -17.90
CA THR A 203 25.35 -4.54 -18.97
C THR A 203 26.57 -5.20 -18.33
N GLY A 204 27.23 -6.08 -19.07
CA GLY A 204 28.44 -6.70 -18.55
C GLY A 204 29.18 -7.54 -19.57
N ARG A 205 30.41 -7.90 -19.23
CA ARG A 205 31.26 -8.79 -20.00
C ARG A 205 31.52 -10.05 -19.20
N LEU A 206 31.29 -11.21 -19.80
CA LEU A 206 31.56 -12.51 -19.21
C LEU A 206 32.80 -13.12 -19.89
N ALA A 207 33.75 -13.59 -19.09
CA ALA A 207 34.82 -14.43 -19.63
C ALA A 207 34.27 -15.74 -20.21
N ALA A 208 35.09 -16.45 -20.99
CA ALA A 208 34.74 -17.76 -21.52
C ALA A 208 34.26 -18.70 -20.40
N HIS A 209 33.15 -19.39 -20.62
CA HIS A 209 32.54 -20.33 -19.66
C HIS A 209 32.20 -19.77 -18.27
N ALA A 210 32.32 -18.46 -18.05
CA ALA A 210 32.07 -17.84 -16.76
C ALA A 210 30.57 -17.66 -16.50
N THR A 211 30.20 -17.68 -15.21
CA THR A 211 28.87 -17.29 -14.74
C THR A 211 29.01 -16.10 -13.81
N THR A 212 28.21 -15.06 -14.07
CA THR A 212 28.10 -13.89 -13.18
C THR A 212 26.66 -13.73 -12.74
N ARG A 213 26.47 -13.31 -11.49
CA ARG A 213 25.16 -12.98 -10.91
C ARG A 213 25.03 -11.47 -10.78
N TRP A 214 23.98 -10.91 -11.36
CA TRP A 214 23.53 -9.55 -11.10
C TRP A 214 22.31 -9.57 -10.18
N PHE A 215 22.07 -8.47 -9.46
CA PHE A 215 20.89 -8.34 -8.62
C PHE A 215 20.31 -6.92 -8.64
N THR A 216 19.01 -6.82 -8.44
CA THR A 216 18.27 -5.57 -8.26
C THR A 216 17.12 -5.77 -7.29
N PHE A 217 16.82 -4.77 -6.46
CA PHE A 217 15.90 -4.88 -5.33
C PHE A 217 14.89 -3.72 -5.31
N GLY A 218 13.86 -3.85 -4.49
CA GLY A 218 12.87 -2.78 -4.28
C GLY A 218 11.78 -2.70 -5.35
N TRP A 219 11.66 -3.70 -6.22
CA TRP A 219 10.59 -3.79 -7.22
C TRP A 219 9.23 -3.95 -6.54
N PRO A 220 8.17 -3.25 -6.96
CA PRO A 220 6.84 -3.51 -6.43
C PRO A 220 6.42 -4.96 -6.69
N ALA A 221 6.14 -5.70 -5.63
CA ALA A 221 5.92 -7.15 -5.72
C ALA A 221 4.59 -7.55 -6.36
N HIS A 222 3.72 -6.57 -6.63
CA HIS A 222 2.48 -6.75 -7.36
C HIS A 222 2.65 -6.51 -8.86
N TRP A 223 3.82 -6.04 -9.33
CA TRP A 223 4.12 -5.94 -10.76
C TRP A 223 4.38 -7.31 -11.37
N HIS A 224 3.90 -7.50 -12.60
CA HIS A 224 4.27 -8.62 -13.44
C HIS A 224 5.55 -8.27 -14.21
N VAL A 225 6.69 -8.79 -13.76
CA VAL A 225 8.00 -8.51 -14.35
C VAL A 225 8.61 -9.79 -14.93
N ILE A 226 9.07 -9.72 -16.17
CA ILE A 226 9.85 -10.79 -16.82
C ILE A 226 11.29 -10.30 -17.03
N TRP A 227 12.25 -11.17 -16.72
CA TRP A 227 13.67 -10.93 -16.96
C TRP A 227 14.17 -11.76 -18.12
N THR A 228 15.01 -11.16 -18.96
CA THR A 228 15.74 -11.83 -20.03
C THR A 228 17.20 -11.40 -20.05
N ALA A 229 18.06 -12.20 -20.68
CA ALA A 229 19.42 -11.82 -20.98
C ALA A 229 19.70 -12.03 -22.46
N VAL A 230 20.45 -11.13 -23.07
CA VAL A 230 20.78 -11.18 -24.50
C VAL A 230 22.28 -10.94 -24.69
N PRO A 231 22.99 -11.76 -25.50
CA PRO A 231 24.36 -11.46 -25.88
C PRO A 231 24.37 -10.30 -26.89
N VAL A 232 25.28 -9.35 -26.73
CA VAL A 232 25.46 -8.23 -27.67
C VAL A 232 26.71 -8.38 -28.53
N THR A 233 27.59 -9.34 -28.23
CA THR A 233 28.68 -9.75 -29.11
C THR A 233 28.15 -10.63 -30.27
N PRO A 234 28.24 -10.20 -31.54
CA PRO A 234 27.76 -11.01 -32.66
C PRO A 234 28.61 -12.26 -32.88
N ARG A 235 27.97 -13.45 -32.88
CA ARG A 235 28.59 -14.74 -33.23
C ARG A 235 27.53 -15.70 -33.74
N VAL A 236 27.83 -16.40 -34.84
CA VAL A 236 26.93 -17.35 -35.51
C VAL A 236 27.28 -18.78 -35.12
N GLY A 237 26.28 -19.67 -35.06
CA GLY A 237 26.48 -21.13 -35.10
C GLY A 237 26.07 -21.92 -33.85
N ALA A 238 25.93 -21.29 -32.68
CA ALA A 238 25.52 -21.96 -31.44
C ALA A 238 24.97 -20.98 -30.39
N PRO A 239 24.22 -21.45 -29.36
CA PRO A 239 23.83 -20.63 -28.22
C PRO A 239 25.05 -20.02 -27.50
N GLN A 240 25.03 -18.69 -27.28
CA GLN A 240 26.14 -18.01 -26.62
C GLN A 240 26.00 -17.96 -25.10
N ILE A 241 24.78 -17.86 -24.59
CA ILE A 241 24.50 -17.71 -23.17
C ILE A 241 23.32 -18.57 -22.75
N GLN A 242 23.26 -18.89 -21.47
CA GLN A 242 22.04 -19.26 -20.76
C GLN A 242 21.85 -18.29 -19.59
N PHE A 243 20.61 -18.10 -19.14
CA PHE A 243 20.33 -17.31 -17.95
C PHE A 243 19.28 -17.95 -17.07
N ARG A 244 19.30 -17.60 -15.78
CA ARG A 244 18.31 -18.03 -14.78
C ARG A 244 17.93 -16.85 -13.90
N THR A 245 16.63 -16.62 -13.78
CA THR A 245 16.08 -15.65 -12.83
C THR A 245 15.72 -16.35 -11.52
N ARG A 246 16.14 -15.76 -10.41
CA ARG A 246 15.72 -16.14 -9.05
C ARG A 246 15.03 -14.93 -8.44
N VAL A 247 13.98 -15.18 -7.66
CA VAL A 247 13.13 -14.11 -7.11
C VAL A 247 12.95 -14.34 -5.62
N GLU A 248 13.05 -13.26 -4.84
CA GLU A 248 12.72 -13.22 -3.42
C GLU A 248 11.55 -12.24 -3.22
N ARG A 249 10.56 -12.67 -2.44
CA ARG A 249 9.53 -11.79 -1.91
C ARG A 249 10.09 -11.10 -0.66
N ALA A 250 10.81 -10.00 -0.86
CA ALA A 250 11.47 -9.25 0.21
C ALA A 250 10.48 -8.66 1.24
N SER A 251 9.26 -8.36 0.81
CA SER A 251 8.13 -8.05 1.70
C SER A 251 6.79 -8.27 0.98
N ASP A 252 5.67 -7.98 1.65
CA ASP A 252 4.35 -7.95 1.02
C ASP A 252 4.29 -6.93 -0.14
N ALA A 253 5.13 -5.89 -0.11
CA ALA A 253 5.15 -4.82 -1.10
C ALA A 253 6.33 -4.91 -2.08
N ARG A 254 7.42 -5.61 -1.75
CA ARG A 254 8.69 -5.55 -2.49
C ARG A 254 9.24 -6.92 -2.90
N ALA A 255 9.85 -6.96 -4.08
CA ALA A 255 10.53 -8.12 -4.64
C ALA A 255 11.99 -7.77 -4.99
N THR A 256 12.84 -8.79 -4.95
CA THR A 256 14.25 -8.74 -5.35
C THR A 256 14.49 -9.80 -6.41
N TYR A 257 15.27 -9.47 -7.43
CA TYR A 257 15.60 -10.34 -8.54
C TYR A 257 17.11 -10.56 -8.64
N TRP A 258 17.51 -11.81 -8.84
CA TRP A 258 18.88 -12.19 -9.20
C TRP A 258 18.87 -12.85 -10.57
N ILE A 259 19.78 -12.42 -11.43
CA ILE A 259 19.89 -12.90 -12.81
C ILE A 259 21.29 -13.51 -12.92
N ASP A 260 21.33 -14.84 -12.93
CA ASP A 260 22.54 -15.60 -13.24
C ASP A 260 22.65 -15.67 -14.77
N ILE A 261 23.76 -15.18 -15.36
CA ILE A 261 24.05 -15.35 -16.80
C ILE A 261 25.34 -16.13 -16.93
N THR A 262 25.29 -17.22 -17.69
CA THR A 262 26.44 -18.06 -18.00
C THR A 262 26.80 -17.90 -19.47
N ASN A 263 28.06 -17.59 -19.75
CA ASN A 263 28.62 -17.68 -21.09
C ASN A 263 28.87 -19.16 -21.41
N LEU A 264 28.32 -19.63 -22.54
CA LEU A 264 28.47 -21.02 -23.00
C LEU A 264 29.65 -21.19 -23.96
N THR A 265 30.29 -20.09 -24.36
CA THR A 265 31.33 -20.08 -25.37
C THR A 265 32.73 -20.06 -24.78
N ASN A 266 33.70 -20.41 -25.63
CA ASN A 266 35.14 -20.38 -25.35
C ASN A 266 35.78 -18.99 -25.52
N THR A 267 35.00 -17.94 -25.76
CA THR A 267 35.48 -16.55 -25.90
C THR A 267 34.69 -15.64 -24.97
N PRO A 268 35.22 -14.45 -24.61
CA PRO A 268 34.42 -13.47 -23.89
C PRO A 268 33.15 -13.07 -24.66
N VAL A 269 32.06 -12.81 -23.93
CA VAL A 269 30.77 -12.36 -24.47
C VAL A 269 30.29 -11.16 -23.66
N ASP A 270 29.92 -10.08 -24.34
CA ASP A 270 29.23 -8.94 -23.76
C ASP A 270 27.72 -9.23 -23.75
N VAL A 271 27.04 -8.87 -22.65
CA VAL A 271 25.62 -9.18 -22.40
C VAL A 271 24.85 -7.99 -21.86
N GLU A 272 23.53 -8.03 -22.07
CA GLU A 272 22.56 -7.16 -21.43
C GLU A 272 21.56 -7.99 -20.61
N GLY A 273 21.34 -7.59 -19.35
CA GLY A 273 20.23 -8.04 -18.52
C GLY A 273 19.05 -7.09 -18.70
N ARG A 274 17.99 -7.56 -19.37
CA ARG A 274 16.81 -6.78 -19.73
C ARG A 274 15.59 -7.22 -18.92
N PHE A 275 14.64 -6.31 -18.77
CA PHE A 275 13.35 -6.61 -18.15
C PHE A 275 12.20 -6.08 -18.99
N ALA A 276 11.03 -6.69 -18.79
CA ALA A 276 9.74 -6.20 -19.25
C ALA A 276 8.79 -6.16 -18.06
N VAL A 277 8.22 -4.98 -17.78
CA VAL A 277 7.04 -4.86 -16.92
C VAL A 277 5.82 -5.00 -17.82
N LEU A 278 5.00 -5.99 -17.53
CA LEU A 278 3.81 -6.34 -18.33
C LEU A 278 2.51 -5.84 -17.71
N GLY A 279 2.61 -5.33 -16.48
CA GLY A 279 1.50 -4.76 -15.75
C GLY A 279 1.64 -4.86 -14.24
N TRP A 280 0.54 -4.54 -13.56
CA TRP A 280 0.39 -4.58 -12.11
C TRP A 280 -1.05 -4.91 -11.70
#